data_AF-A0AAD5AJL0-F1
#
_entry.id   AF-A0AAD5AJL0-F1
#
_cell.length_a   1.000
_cell.length_b   1.000
_cell.length_c   1.000
_cell.angle_alpha   90.00
_cell.angle_beta   90.00
_cell.angle_gamma   90.00
#
_symmetry.space_group_name_H-M   'P 1'
#
loop_
_entity.id
_entity.type
_entity.pdbx_description
1 polymer ?
#
loop_
_entity_poly.entity_id
_entity_poly.type
_entity_poly.pdbx_seq_one_letter_code
_entity_poly.pdbx_strand_id
1 'polypeptide(L)'
;MSALLSETLSNAFEQVRRSYDGVLIRLSRCAMSVMNLAVRLLQLFCVTLLYFSAVKSAYIPKENGGSTIEAVVPFTEVYNKSMCRPREMLVEVHQEYPEDIEHIFIPSCVVLMRCAGCCNDEMLECAPTATRNITMEVQKLKPLRIKRNYPMSFAEHTECECRVKKDFQEKTEIEPRRGKGKGQKGKRKKNRDITRDFTHCKPCCVTCSERRKRLYVQDPETCQCTCKHSEADCKLRQLELNERTCKCDKPRR
;
A
#
# COMPACT_ATOMS: atom_id res chain seq x y z
N MET A 1 58.67 -81.86 28.52
CA MET A 1 58.59 -81.20 27.19
C MET A 1 57.33 -80.35 27.00
N SER A 2 56.25 -80.54 27.79
CA SER A 2 55.01 -79.76 27.67
C SER A 2 55.07 -78.34 28.24
N ALA A 3 55.83 -78.10 29.30
CA ALA A 3 55.91 -76.78 29.97
C ALA A 3 56.62 -75.71 29.12
N LEU A 4 57.73 -76.07 28.45
CA LEU A 4 58.48 -75.16 27.57
C LEU A 4 57.66 -74.69 26.36
N LEU A 5 56.83 -75.55 25.77
CA LEU A 5 55.95 -75.17 24.66
C LEU A 5 54.84 -74.20 25.10
N SER A 6 54.29 -74.38 26.31
CA SER A 6 53.27 -73.49 26.87
C SER A 6 53.79 -72.07 27.11
N GLU A 7 55.01 -71.93 27.66
CA GLU A 7 55.63 -70.62 27.90
C GLU A 7 55.99 -69.91 26.58
N THR A 8 56.49 -70.65 25.59
CA THR A 8 56.78 -70.06 24.26
C THR A 8 55.52 -69.59 23.53
N LEU A 9 54.41 -70.31 23.64
CA LEU A 9 53.13 -69.91 23.06
C LEU A 9 52.56 -68.68 23.78
N SER A 10 52.58 -68.64 25.12
CA SER A 10 52.09 -67.50 25.90
C SER A 10 52.87 -66.21 25.58
N ASN A 11 54.20 -66.30 25.48
CA ASN A 11 55.05 -65.16 25.13
C ASN A 11 54.82 -64.69 23.69
N ALA A 12 54.61 -65.61 22.73
CA ALA A 12 54.26 -65.28 21.36
C ALA A 12 52.90 -64.59 21.26
N PHE A 13 51.89 -65.06 21.98
CA PHE A 13 50.57 -64.42 22.04
C PHE A 13 50.62 -63.04 22.68
N GLU A 14 51.44 -62.83 23.72
CA GLU A 14 51.58 -61.53 24.38
C GLU A 14 52.34 -60.52 23.51
N GLN A 15 53.32 -60.98 22.73
CA GLN A 15 54.04 -60.15 21.75
C GLN A 15 53.15 -59.76 20.57
N VAL A 16 52.29 -60.67 20.10
CA VAL A 16 51.25 -60.39 19.12
C VAL A 16 50.26 -59.37 19.68
N ARG A 17 49.78 -59.53 20.93
CA ARG A 17 48.84 -58.60 21.58
C ARG A 17 49.41 -57.18 21.75
N ARG A 18 50.66 -57.04 22.20
CA ARG A 18 51.36 -55.73 22.27
C ARG A 18 51.52 -55.08 20.89
N SER A 19 51.74 -55.89 19.85
CA SER A 19 51.79 -55.41 18.45
C SER A 19 50.43 -54.89 17.98
N TYR A 20 49.35 -55.64 18.24
CA TYR A 20 47.97 -55.23 17.93
C TYR A 20 47.55 -53.97 18.70
N ASP A 21 47.90 -53.84 19.99
CA ASP A 21 47.58 -52.65 20.79
C ASP A 21 48.30 -51.39 20.25
N GLY A 22 49.57 -51.52 19.84
CA GLY A 22 50.31 -50.43 19.20
C GLY A 22 49.72 -50.01 17.86
N VAL A 23 49.25 -50.96 17.04
CA VAL A 23 48.55 -50.70 15.76
C VAL A 23 47.18 -50.07 16.02
N LEU A 24 46.43 -50.55 17.00
CA LEU A 24 45.11 -50.04 17.36
C LEU A 24 45.18 -48.60 17.90
N ILE A 25 46.21 -48.25 18.67
CA ILE A 25 46.44 -46.87 19.14
C ILE A 25 46.80 -45.93 17.97
N ARG A 26 47.56 -46.41 16.98
CA ARG A 26 47.86 -45.62 15.77
C ARG A 26 46.62 -45.42 14.91
N LEU A 27 45.81 -46.46 14.74
CA LEU A 27 44.54 -46.40 14.03
C LEU A 27 43.52 -45.51 14.74
N SER A 28 43.43 -45.57 16.07
CA SER A 28 42.53 -44.71 16.84
C SER A 28 42.94 -43.24 16.80
N ARG A 29 44.26 -42.94 16.87
CA ARG A 29 44.77 -41.57 16.67
C ARG A 29 44.50 -41.07 15.25
N CYS A 30 44.65 -41.92 14.24
CA CYS A 30 44.32 -41.59 12.86
C CYS A 30 42.81 -41.32 12.70
N ALA A 31 41.96 -42.18 13.27
CA ALA A 31 40.51 -42.00 13.26
C ALA A 31 40.08 -40.71 13.97
N MET A 32 40.65 -40.40 15.14
CA MET A 32 40.40 -39.14 15.85
C MET A 32 40.86 -37.92 15.04
N SER A 33 42.00 -38.01 14.34
CA SER A 33 42.49 -36.95 13.46
C SER A 33 41.56 -36.73 12.25
N VAL A 34 41.08 -37.82 11.64
CA VAL A 34 40.12 -37.78 10.52
C VAL A 34 38.77 -37.23 10.97
N MET A 35 38.25 -37.67 12.12
CA MET A 35 37.01 -37.12 12.69
C MET A 35 37.15 -35.64 13.02
N ASN A 36 38.28 -35.21 13.59
CA ASN A 36 38.53 -33.80 13.87
C ASN A 36 38.62 -32.97 12.57
N LEU A 37 39.29 -33.48 11.54
CA LEU A 37 39.32 -32.85 10.21
C LEU A 37 37.91 -32.73 9.62
N ALA A 38 37.10 -33.79 9.71
CA ALA A 38 35.71 -33.77 9.25
C ALA A 38 34.87 -32.74 10.01
N VAL A 39 35.02 -32.64 11.34
CA VAL A 39 34.34 -31.63 12.17
C VAL A 39 34.78 -30.22 11.79
N ARG A 40 36.07 -29.98 11.52
CA ARG A 40 36.57 -28.68 11.06
C ARG A 40 36.02 -28.31 9.69
N LEU A 41 35.96 -29.26 8.76
CA LEU A 41 35.37 -29.04 7.42
C LEU A 41 33.86 -28.76 7.52
N LEU A 42 33.15 -29.49 8.37
CA LEU A 42 31.72 -29.25 8.64
C LEU A 42 31.51 -27.86 9.26
N GLN A 43 32.33 -27.45 10.23
CA GLN A 43 32.29 -26.12 10.82
C GLN A 43 32.52 -25.03 9.77
N LEU A 44 33.52 -25.19 8.91
CA LEU A 44 33.79 -24.24 7.81
C LEU A 44 32.61 -24.16 6.85
N PHE A 45 32.01 -25.30 6.48
CA PHE A 45 30.82 -25.35 5.63
C PHE A 45 29.60 -24.68 6.28
N CYS A 46 29.37 -24.89 7.58
CA CYS A 46 28.30 -24.21 8.29
C CYS A 46 28.51 -22.69 8.34
N VAL A 47 29.74 -22.22 8.58
CA VAL A 47 30.08 -20.79 8.60
C VAL A 47 29.88 -20.16 7.21
N THR A 48 30.26 -20.85 6.13
CA THR A 48 30.03 -20.34 4.77
C THR A 48 28.55 -20.31 4.43
N LEU A 49 27.76 -21.33 4.80
CA LEU A 49 26.30 -21.30 4.62
C LEU A 49 25.64 -20.16 5.40
N LEU A 50 26.07 -19.92 6.64
CA LEU A 50 25.59 -18.79 7.44
C LEU A 50 25.95 -17.45 6.79
N TYR A 51 27.18 -17.30 6.29
CA TYR A 51 27.59 -16.12 5.55
C TYR A 51 26.76 -15.91 4.28
N PHE A 52 26.56 -16.95 3.46
CA PHE A 52 25.71 -16.86 2.27
C PHE A 52 24.25 -16.55 2.61
N SER A 53 23.72 -17.09 3.71
CA SER A 53 22.36 -16.78 4.17
C SER A 53 22.24 -15.32 4.66
N ALA A 54 23.26 -14.80 5.34
CA ALA A 54 23.32 -13.40 5.75
C ALA A 54 23.41 -12.47 4.53
N VAL A 55 24.23 -12.81 3.53
CA VAL A 55 24.32 -12.07 2.25
C VAL A 55 23.00 -12.12 1.48
N LYS A 56 22.23 -13.23 1.56
CA LYS A 56 20.91 -13.36 0.92
C LYS A 56 19.81 -12.60 1.68
N SER A 57 19.87 -12.53 3.00
CA SER A 57 19.00 -11.65 3.81
C SER A 57 19.34 -10.16 3.61
N ALA A 58 20.58 -9.85 3.23
CA ALA A 58 21.01 -8.53 2.76
C ALA A 58 20.94 -8.42 1.23
N TYR A 59 19.93 -9.00 0.58
CA TYR A 59 19.61 -8.73 -0.83
C TYR A 59 19.19 -7.26 -0.98
N ILE A 60 20.19 -6.38 -1.02
CA ILE A 60 20.11 -5.11 -1.71
C ILE A 60 20.07 -5.50 -3.20
N PRO A 61 19.03 -5.12 -3.95
CA PRO A 61 18.95 -5.44 -5.36
C PRO A 61 20.23 -4.94 -6.04
N LYS A 62 20.89 -5.81 -6.81
CA LYS A 62 22.04 -5.43 -7.63
C LYS A 62 21.63 -4.28 -8.53
N GLU A 63 22.09 -3.06 -8.22
CA GLU A 63 22.34 -2.09 -9.27
C GLU A 63 23.46 -2.67 -10.13
N ASN A 64 23.08 -3.19 -11.30
CA ASN A 64 24.05 -3.55 -12.31
C ASN A 64 24.80 -2.26 -12.66
N GLY A 65 26.05 -2.16 -12.21
CA GLY A 65 26.99 -1.15 -12.67
C GLY A 65 27.13 -1.27 -14.18
N GLY A 66 26.55 -0.31 -14.89
CA GLY A 66 26.51 -0.29 -16.34
C GLY A 66 25.72 0.89 -16.88
N SER A 67 26.36 2.06 -16.90
CA SER A 67 25.94 3.31 -17.55
C SER A 67 24.74 4.04 -16.95
N THR A 68 24.95 5.34 -16.74
CA THR A 68 23.95 6.38 -16.49
C THR A 68 23.01 6.56 -17.69
N ILE A 69 22.21 5.54 -17.98
CA ILE A 69 20.97 5.66 -18.74
C ILE A 69 19.89 5.56 -17.68
N GLU A 70 19.01 6.57 -17.59
CA GLU A 70 17.83 6.53 -16.72
C GLU A 70 17.15 5.16 -16.84
N ALA A 71 17.32 4.31 -15.82
CA ALA A 71 16.73 2.99 -15.82
C ALA A 71 15.23 3.17 -15.60
N VAL A 72 14.48 3.29 -16.69
CA VAL A 72 13.02 3.39 -16.66
C VAL A 72 12.49 2.11 -16.02
N VAL A 73 11.87 2.25 -14.85
CA VAL A 73 11.21 1.14 -14.16
C VAL A 73 10.10 0.60 -15.08
N PRO A 74 10.10 -0.72 -15.39
CA PRO A 74 9.14 -1.26 -16.34
C PRO A 74 7.70 -1.12 -15.84
N PHE A 75 6.76 -0.89 -16.77
CA PHE A 75 5.34 -0.68 -16.46
C PHE A 75 4.77 -1.76 -15.52
N THR A 76 5.05 -3.03 -15.79
CA THR A 76 4.57 -4.16 -14.96
C THR A 76 5.04 -4.05 -13.52
N GLU A 77 6.27 -3.59 -13.29
CA GLU A 77 6.78 -3.39 -11.94
C GLU A 77 6.08 -2.22 -11.26
N VAL A 78 5.91 -1.10 -11.96
CA VAL A 78 5.16 0.06 -11.43
C VAL A 78 3.74 -0.35 -11.07
N TYR A 79 3.02 -1.03 -11.96
CA TYR A 79 1.65 -1.50 -11.77
C TYR A 79 1.53 -2.45 -10.58
N ASN A 80 2.37 -3.48 -10.50
CA ASN A 80 2.34 -4.45 -9.40
C ASN A 80 2.76 -3.82 -8.07
N LYS A 81 3.66 -2.83 -8.10
CA LYS A 81 4.06 -2.08 -6.91
C LYS A 81 3.06 -1.01 -6.53
N SER A 82 2.20 -0.53 -7.41
CA SER A 82 1.21 0.51 -7.11
C SER A 82 -0.20 -0.03 -6.82
N MET A 83 -0.47 -1.31 -7.08
CA MET A 83 -1.79 -1.93 -6.85
C MET A 83 -2.31 -1.75 -5.40
N CYS A 84 -3.63 -1.57 -5.28
CA CYS A 84 -4.34 -1.49 -4.00
C CYS A 84 -4.12 -2.75 -3.15
N ARG A 85 -3.47 -2.60 -1.98
CA ARG A 85 -3.24 -3.68 -1.00
C ARG A 85 -2.93 -3.12 0.40
N PRO A 86 -2.96 -3.93 1.46
CA PRO A 86 -2.44 -3.54 2.76
C PRO A 86 -0.95 -3.22 2.68
N ARG A 87 -0.54 -2.06 3.21
CA ARG A 87 0.85 -1.60 3.29
C ARG A 87 1.12 -0.97 4.65
N GLU A 88 2.37 -1.03 5.06
CA GLU A 88 2.86 -0.31 6.23
C GLU A 88 2.80 1.20 5.95
N MET A 89 2.08 1.93 6.79
CA MET A 89 2.00 3.38 6.74
C MET A 89 2.18 3.97 8.14
N LEU A 90 2.78 5.15 8.21
CA LEU A 90 2.86 5.94 9.44
C LEU A 90 1.52 6.66 9.63
N VAL A 91 0.86 6.35 10.75
CA VAL A 91 -0.41 6.96 11.14
C VAL A 91 -0.19 7.77 12.41
N GLU A 92 -0.62 9.03 12.39
CA GLU A 92 -0.54 9.90 13.56
C GLU A 92 -1.53 9.46 14.65
N VAL A 93 -1.03 9.25 15.87
CA VAL A 93 -1.85 8.73 16.98
C VAL A 93 -2.97 9.71 17.36
N HIS A 94 -2.71 11.02 17.26
CA HIS A 94 -3.70 12.05 17.57
C HIS A 94 -4.90 12.07 16.61
N GLN A 95 -4.70 11.71 15.33
CA GLN A 95 -5.78 11.68 14.34
C GLN A 95 -6.74 10.51 14.58
N GLU A 96 -6.23 9.38 15.08
CA GLU A 96 -7.04 8.20 15.43
C GLU A 96 -7.81 8.40 16.75
N TYR A 97 -7.26 9.20 17.66
CA TYR A 97 -7.82 9.47 18.98
C TYR A 97 -8.02 10.97 19.24
N PRO A 98 -8.94 11.62 18.51
CA PRO A 98 -9.19 13.05 18.66
C PRO A 98 -9.77 13.41 20.04
N GLU A 99 -10.29 12.44 20.80
CA GLU A 99 -10.82 12.69 22.15
C GLU A 99 -9.72 12.96 23.19
N ASP A 100 -8.49 12.48 22.96
CA ASP A 100 -7.36 12.58 23.89
C ASP A 100 -6.49 13.85 23.66
N ILE A 101 -7.10 15.02 23.43
CA ILE A 101 -6.41 16.28 23.05
C ILE A 101 -5.39 16.75 24.12
N GLU A 102 -5.59 16.40 25.39
CA GLU A 102 -4.74 16.86 26.51
C GLU A 102 -3.35 16.20 26.55
N HIS A 103 -3.10 15.16 25.75
CA HIS A 103 -1.91 14.32 25.87
C HIS A 103 -0.98 14.46 24.66
N ILE A 104 0.32 14.53 24.94
CA ILE A 104 1.35 14.35 23.92
C ILE A 104 1.68 12.86 23.88
N PHE A 105 1.66 12.27 22.68
CA PHE A 105 1.98 10.86 22.47
C PHE A 105 3.45 10.69 22.08
N ILE A 106 4.13 9.73 22.71
CA ILE A 106 5.47 9.27 22.31
C ILE A 106 5.42 7.75 22.05
N PRO A 107 5.64 7.29 20.81
CA PRO A 107 5.84 8.10 19.59
C PRO A 107 4.56 8.85 19.17
N SER A 108 4.70 9.91 18.36
CA SER A 108 3.56 10.68 17.82
C SER A 108 2.85 9.94 16.67
N CYS A 109 3.54 9.02 16.01
CA CYS A 109 3.03 8.17 14.95
C CYS A 109 3.40 6.70 15.18
N VAL A 110 2.57 5.80 14.66
CA VAL A 110 2.77 4.34 14.72
C VAL A 110 2.70 3.76 13.31
N VAL A 111 3.40 2.64 13.09
CA VAL A 111 3.36 1.91 11.81
C VAL A 111 2.18 0.93 11.85
N LEU A 112 1.22 1.10 10.95
CA LEU A 112 0.04 0.23 10.83
C LEU A 112 -0.13 -0.27 9.41
N MET A 113 -0.72 -1.46 9.27
CA MET A 113 -1.20 -1.93 7.98
C MET A 113 -2.47 -1.17 7.59
N ARG A 114 -2.39 -0.37 6.52
CA ARG A 114 -3.50 0.40 5.97
C ARG A 114 -3.61 0.17 4.47
N CYS A 115 -4.79 0.39 3.92
CA CYS A 115 -5.02 0.21 2.49
C CYS A 115 -4.36 1.37 1.74
N ALA A 116 -3.47 1.03 0.81
CA ALA A 116 -2.75 1.99 0.01
C ALA A 116 -2.43 1.43 -1.38
N GLY A 117 -2.33 2.34 -2.34
CA GLY A 117 -2.15 2.04 -3.75
C GLY A 117 -3.17 2.78 -4.61
N CYS A 118 -3.12 2.53 -5.91
CA CYS A 118 -4.06 3.08 -6.87
C CYS A 118 -5.01 2.00 -7.41
N CYS A 119 -6.16 2.47 -7.90
CA CYS A 119 -7.10 1.71 -8.71
C CYS A 119 -7.01 2.22 -10.14
N ASN A 120 -7.47 1.43 -11.11
CA ASN A 120 -7.41 1.79 -12.53
C ASN A 120 -8.31 3.00 -12.87
N ASP A 121 -9.44 3.14 -12.16
CA ASP A 121 -10.41 4.20 -12.38
C ASP A 121 -10.43 5.21 -11.22
N GLU A 122 -10.48 6.50 -11.55
CA GLU A 122 -10.57 7.58 -10.54
C GLU A 122 -11.88 7.56 -9.73
N MET A 123 -12.91 6.89 -10.26
CA MET A 123 -14.19 6.68 -9.58
C MET A 123 -14.09 5.63 -8.47
N LEU A 124 -13.01 4.85 -8.45
CA LEU A 124 -12.73 3.86 -7.43
C LEU A 124 -11.79 4.45 -6.36
N GLU A 125 -11.94 4.00 -5.13
CA GLU A 125 -11.04 4.21 -4.02
C GLU A 125 -10.57 2.88 -3.44
N CYS A 126 -9.31 2.83 -3.00
CA CYS A 126 -8.75 1.67 -2.33
C CYS A 126 -9.25 1.64 -0.88
N ALA A 127 -10.22 0.78 -0.59
CA ALA A 127 -10.91 0.73 0.70
C ALA A 127 -10.71 -0.63 1.38
N PRO A 128 -10.73 -0.68 2.73
CA PRO A 128 -10.64 -1.94 3.46
C PRO A 128 -11.89 -2.80 3.29
N THR A 129 -11.68 -4.10 3.10
CA THR A 129 -12.74 -5.12 3.12
C THR A 129 -12.83 -5.80 4.49
N ALA A 130 -11.68 -6.01 5.13
CA ALA A 130 -11.57 -6.59 6.46
C ALA A 130 -10.53 -5.83 7.30
N THR A 131 -10.82 -5.69 8.59
CA THR A 131 -9.96 -5.01 9.56
C THR A 131 -9.78 -5.85 10.83
N ARG A 132 -8.67 -5.64 11.52
CA ARG A 132 -8.37 -6.23 12.83
C ARG A 132 -7.85 -5.16 13.77
N ASN A 133 -8.06 -5.34 15.07
CA ASN A 133 -7.49 -4.44 16.07
C ASN A 133 -6.17 -5.00 16.60
N ILE A 134 -5.16 -4.14 16.70
CA ILE A 134 -3.86 -4.43 17.32
C ILE A 134 -3.66 -3.51 18.52
N THR A 135 -3.05 -4.01 19.59
CA THR A 135 -2.73 -3.20 20.76
C THR A 135 -1.25 -2.86 20.75
N MET A 136 -0.93 -1.57 20.89
CA MET A 136 0.45 -1.06 20.93
C MET A 136 0.64 -0.20 22.18
N GLU A 137 1.85 -0.21 22.73
CA GLU A 137 2.19 0.67 23.86
C GLU A 137 2.66 2.04 23.35
N VAL A 138 2.00 3.10 23.84
CA VAL A 138 2.35 4.49 23.56
C VAL A 138 2.45 5.23 24.89
N GLN A 139 3.41 6.14 25.03
CA GLN A 139 3.49 6.98 26.22
C GLN A 139 2.55 8.17 26.08
N LYS A 140 1.63 8.32 27.04
CA LYS A 140 0.80 9.52 27.18
C LYS A 140 1.47 10.48 28.16
N LEU A 141 1.89 11.65 27.68
CA LEU A 141 2.45 12.71 28.51
C LEU A 141 1.41 13.78 28.78
N LYS A 142 1.09 13.99 30.07
CA LYS A 142 0.53 15.26 30.52
C LYS A 142 1.67 16.20 30.88
N PRO A 143 1.56 17.53 30.66
CA PRO A 143 2.62 18.51 30.96
C PRO A 143 3.19 18.44 32.38
N LEU A 144 2.47 17.85 33.34
CA LEU A 144 2.83 17.79 34.77
C LEU A 144 2.80 16.38 35.38
N ARG A 145 2.79 15.29 34.59
CA ARG A 145 2.73 13.91 35.13
C ARG A 145 3.78 12.96 34.55
N ILE A 146 4.01 11.88 35.31
CA ILE A 146 4.97 10.80 35.06
C ILE A 146 4.70 10.12 33.71
N LYS A 147 5.77 9.89 32.93
CA LYS A 147 5.76 9.09 31.70
C LYS A 147 5.41 7.64 32.03
N ARG A 148 4.30 7.13 31.49
CA ARG A 148 3.91 5.73 31.61
C ARG A 148 3.55 5.19 30.23
N ASN A 149 3.94 3.94 29.97
CA ASN A 149 3.47 3.21 28.80
C ASN A 149 1.99 2.92 28.98
N TYR A 150 1.20 3.18 27.95
CA TYR A 150 -0.23 2.96 27.94
C TYR A 150 -0.60 2.12 26.72
N PRO A 151 -1.32 0.99 26.89
CA PRO A 151 -1.79 0.20 25.76
C PRO A 151 -2.93 0.94 25.04
N MET A 152 -2.79 1.15 23.72
CA MET A 152 -3.80 1.73 22.84
C MET A 152 -4.14 0.76 21.70
N SER A 153 -5.40 0.72 21.26
CA SER A 153 -5.87 -0.21 20.22
C SER A 153 -6.01 0.46 18.86
N PHE A 154 -5.27 0.03 17.85
CA PHE A 154 -5.35 0.59 16.51
C PHE A 154 -6.03 -0.37 15.54
N ALA A 155 -6.77 0.16 14.56
CA ALA A 155 -7.35 -0.64 13.49
C ALA A 155 -6.33 -0.82 12.35
N GLU A 156 -6.04 -2.07 12.01
CA GLU A 156 -5.27 -2.49 10.84
C GLU A 156 -6.19 -3.06 9.77
N HIS A 157 -5.83 -2.85 8.51
CA HIS A 157 -6.53 -3.43 7.37
C HIS A 157 -5.84 -4.73 6.97
N THR A 158 -6.57 -5.84 6.97
CA THR A 158 -6.04 -7.16 6.57
C THR A 158 -6.24 -7.41 5.08
N GLU A 159 -7.28 -6.83 4.50
CA GLU A 159 -7.65 -6.99 3.10
C GLU A 159 -8.18 -5.67 2.53
N CYS A 160 -7.90 -5.42 1.25
CA CYS A 160 -8.23 -4.18 0.56
C CYS A 160 -8.76 -4.46 -0.84
N GLU A 161 -9.70 -3.64 -1.29
CA GLU A 161 -10.31 -3.76 -2.62
C GLU A 161 -10.66 -2.37 -3.19
N CYS A 162 -10.66 -2.25 -4.52
CA CYS A 162 -11.10 -1.06 -5.22
C CYS A 162 -12.63 -0.97 -5.24
N ARG A 163 -13.20 0.00 -4.51
CA ARG A 163 -14.65 0.21 -4.40
C ARG A 163 -15.05 1.57 -4.96
N VAL A 164 -16.29 1.71 -5.42
CA VAL A 164 -16.79 3.00 -5.92
C VAL A 164 -16.85 4.01 -4.78
N LYS A 165 -16.28 5.21 -4.98
CA LYS A 165 -16.36 6.30 -4.00
C LYS A 165 -17.82 6.66 -3.73
N LYS A 166 -18.14 6.85 -2.45
CA LYS A 166 -19.52 7.15 -2.00
C LYS A 166 -20.12 8.40 -2.68
N ASP A 167 -19.29 9.40 -3.01
CA ASP A 167 -19.71 10.64 -3.67
C ASP A 167 -20.31 10.44 -5.09
N PHE A 168 -20.04 9.29 -5.73
CA PHE A 168 -20.66 8.92 -7.01
C PHE A 168 -21.92 8.06 -6.86
N GLN A 169 -22.07 7.34 -5.75
CA GLN A 169 -23.26 6.52 -5.47
C GLN A 169 -24.49 7.41 -5.22
N GLU A 170 -24.33 8.52 -4.50
CA GLU A 170 -25.44 9.44 -4.21
C GLU A 170 -26.05 10.11 -5.47
N LYS A 171 -25.28 10.20 -6.56
CA LYS A 171 -25.77 10.76 -7.84
C LYS A 171 -26.53 9.76 -8.70
N THR A 172 -26.35 8.47 -8.48
CA THR A 172 -27.00 7.40 -9.26
C THR A 172 -28.29 6.90 -8.62
N GLU A 173 -28.49 7.11 -7.31
CA GLU A 173 -29.70 6.70 -6.59
C GLU A 173 -30.90 7.66 -6.75
N ILE A 174 -30.74 8.81 -7.42
CA ILE A 174 -31.88 9.65 -7.83
C ILE A 174 -32.51 9.06 -9.10
N GLU A 175 -33.01 7.83 -9.02
CA GLU A 175 -33.99 7.35 -9.99
C GLU A 175 -35.32 8.11 -9.78
N PRO A 176 -35.96 8.58 -10.86
CA PRO A 176 -37.18 9.37 -10.76
C PRO A 176 -38.34 8.45 -10.35
N ARG A 177 -38.77 8.55 -9.07
CA ARG A 177 -39.98 7.87 -8.58
C ARG A 177 -41.17 8.18 -9.48
N ARG A 178 -41.55 7.21 -10.31
CA ARG A 178 -42.77 7.21 -11.10
C ARG A 178 -43.97 6.92 -10.19
N GLY A 179 -44.74 7.98 -9.92
CA GLY A 179 -46.21 7.99 -10.02
C GLY A 179 -47.07 7.37 -8.92
N LYS A 180 -47.97 8.20 -8.35
CA LYS A 180 -49.45 7.99 -8.23
C LYS A 180 -50.07 9.24 -7.57
N GLY A 181 -50.68 10.16 -8.33
CA GLY A 181 -52.15 10.43 -8.37
C GLY A 181 -52.62 11.28 -7.17
N LYS A 182 -53.44 12.34 -7.23
CA LYS A 182 -54.36 12.94 -8.21
C LYS A 182 -54.53 14.42 -7.79
N GLY A 183 -54.76 15.33 -8.75
CA GLY A 183 -55.12 16.72 -8.42
C GLY A 183 -55.20 17.58 -9.68
N GLN A 184 -56.42 17.72 -10.22
CA GLN A 184 -56.73 18.57 -11.36
C GLN A 184 -56.59 20.06 -11.00
N LYS A 185 -55.89 20.85 -11.82
CA LYS A 185 -56.42 22.02 -12.55
C LYS A 185 -55.28 22.81 -13.18
N GLY A 186 -55.51 23.25 -14.41
CA GLY A 186 -54.49 23.59 -15.39
C GLY A 186 -53.67 24.85 -15.09
N LYS A 187 -52.51 24.94 -15.77
CA LYS A 187 -52.17 26.03 -16.71
C LYS A 187 -50.76 25.85 -17.27
N ARG A 188 -50.69 26.05 -18.59
CA ARG A 188 -49.51 26.41 -19.41
C ARG A 188 -48.47 25.30 -19.63
N LYS A 189 -48.48 24.78 -20.87
CA LYS A 189 -47.45 23.91 -21.46
C LYS A 189 -46.11 24.67 -21.48
N LYS A 190 -45.31 24.51 -20.42
CA LYS A 190 -43.92 24.97 -20.40
C LYS A 190 -43.10 23.86 -21.03
N ASN A 191 -42.74 24.05 -22.30
CA ASN A 191 -41.77 23.23 -23.02
C ASN A 191 -40.43 23.39 -22.29
N ARG A 192 -40.20 22.56 -21.28
CA ARG A 192 -38.93 22.53 -20.56
C ARG A 192 -38.08 21.55 -21.33
N ASP A 193 -37.31 22.11 -22.27
CA ASP A 193 -36.16 21.45 -22.86
C ASP A 193 -35.45 20.68 -21.75
N ILE A 194 -35.47 19.36 -21.91
CA ILE A 194 -34.62 18.45 -21.15
C ILE A 194 -33.22 18.94 -21.46
N THR A 195 -32.63 19.64 -20.50
CA THR A 195 -31.21 19.99 -20.53
C THR A 195 -30.47 18.68 -20.67
N ARG A 196 -30.07 18.38 -21.91
CA ARG A 196 -29.13 17.33 -22.27
C ARG A 196 -27.99 17.46 -21.29
N ASP A 197 -27.89 16.42 -20.49
CA ASP A 197 -26.86 16.20 -19.50
C ASP A 197 -25.51 16.46 -20.16
N PHE A 198 -24.76 17.44 -19.65
CA PHE A 198 -23.41 17.72 -20.11
C PHE A 198 -22.50 16.62 -19.56
N THR A 199 -22.62 15.43 -20.15
CA THR A 199 -21.77 14.26 -19.87
C THR A 199 -20.41 14.35 -20.55
N HIS A 200 -20.05 15.48 -21.15
CA HIS A 200 -18.74 15.71 -21.74
C HIS A 200 -18.09 16.95 -21.14
N CYS A 201 -17.48 16.77 -19.98
CA CYS A 201 -16.20 17.40 -19.66
C CYS A 201 -15.60 16.65 -18.46
N LYS A 202 -14.59 15.82 -18.72
CA LYS A 202 -13.63 15.35 -17.71
C LYS A 202 -12.27 15.35 -18.44
N PRO A 203 -11.22 15.99 -17.89
CA PRO A 203 -11.12 16.60 -16.55
C PRO A 203 -11.77 18.00 -16.45
N CYS A 204 -12.36 18.34 -15.29
CA CYS A 204 -12.93 19.67 -15.02
C CYS A 204 -11.97 20.50 -14.17
N CYS A 205 -11.61 21.71 -14.61
CA CYS A 205 -10.79 22.64 -13.83
C CYS A 205 -11.69 23.52 -12.93
N VAL A 206 -11.36 23.69 -11.65
CA VAL A 206 -12.16 24.40 -10.60
C VAL A 206 -12.31 25.92 -10.79
N THR A 207 -11.89 26.48 -11.93
CA THR A 207 -11.73 27.94 -12.13
C THR A 207 -12.99 28.67 -12.62
N CYS A 208 -14.00 28.00 -13.17
CA CYS A 208 -15.26 28.67 -13.52
C CYS A 208 -16.15 28.83 -12.26
N SER A 209 -16.72 30.03 -12.04
CA SER A 209 -17.56 30.34 -10.87
C SER A 209 -18.63 29.27 -10.63
N GLU A 210 -18.51 28.54 -9.51
CA GLU A 210 -19.32 27.36 -9.21
C GLU A 210 -20.83 27.63 -9.26
N ARG A 211 -21.25 28.85 -8.88
CA ARG A 211 -22.66 29.27 -8.90
C ARG A 211 -23.26 29.37 -10.31
N ARG A 212 -22.46 29.36 -11.38
CA ARG A 212 -22.91 29.70 -12.74
C ARG A 212 -22.57 28.66 -13.81
N LYS A 213 -22.12 27.45 -13.44
CA LYS A 213 -21.75 26.35 -14.37
C LYS A 213 -22.77 26.05 -15.49
N ARG A 214 -24.05 26.41 -15.33
CA ARG A 214 -25.10 26.20 -16.35
C ARG A 214 -25.04 27.15 -17.55
N LEU A 215 -24.35 28.28 -17.42
CA LEU A 215 -24.28 29.34 -18.44
C LEU A 215 -22.95 29.37 -19.20
N TYR A 216 -21.94 28.65 -18.70
CA TYR A 216 -20.59 28.62 -19.26
C TYR A 216 -20.26 27.21 -19.74
N VAL A 217 -19.40 27.12 -20.75
CA VAL A 217 -18.79 25.90 -21.26
C VAL A 217 -17.28 26.04 -21.05
N GLN A 218 -16.61 24.97 -20.60
CA GLN A 218 -15.18 24.98 -20.36
C GLN A 218 -14.48 24.07 -21.37
N ASP A 219 -13.36 24.55 -21.90
CA ASP A 219 -12.43 23.75 -22.69
C ASP A 219 -11.60 22.83 -21.76
N PRO A 220 -11.60 21.50 -21.98
CA PRO A 220 -10.87 20.55 -21.14
C PRO A 220 -9.34 20.70 -21.20
N GLU A 221 -8.78 21.24 -22.28
CA GLU A 221 -7.31 21.34 -22.44
C GLU A 221 -6.77 22.69 -21.95
N THR A 222 -7.51 23.77 -22.20
CA THR A 222 -7.05 25.14 -21.87
C THR A 222 -7.67 25.71 -20.59
N CYS A 223 -8.65 25.01 -20.01
CA CYS A 223 -9.48 25.46 -18.89
C CYS A 223 -10.20 26.80 -19.13
N GLN A 224 -10.28 27.30 -20.38
CA GLN A 224 -10.91 28.57 -20.73
C GLN A 224 -12.44 28.46 -20.65
N CYS A 225 -13.10 29.38 -19.95
CA CYS A 225 -14.55 29.43 -19.83
C CYS A 225 -15.16 30.34 -20.92
N THR A 226 -16.08 29.82 -21.72
CA THR A 226 -16.83 30.58 -22.76
C THR A 226 -18.34 30.53 -22.49
N CYS A 227 -19.10 31.46 -23.09
CA CYS A 227 -20.56 31.48 -22.93
C CYS A 227 -21.24 30.37 -23.72
N LYS A 228 -22.24 29.72 -23.12
CA LYS A 228 -23.03 28.68 -23.79
C LYS A 228 -23.92 29.22 -24.91
N HIS A 229 -24.40 30.46 -24.77
CA HIS A 229 -25.21 31.13 -25.79
C HIS A 229 -24.35 32.12 -26.55
N SER A 230 -24.54 32.15 -27.87
CA SER A 230 -23.94 33.18 -28.74
C SER A 230 -24.78 34.46 -28.73
N GLU A 231 -24.18 35.56 -29.17
CA GLU A 231 -24.88 36.83 -29.31
C GLU A 231 -26.06 36.74 -30.31
N ALA A 232 -25.92 35.90 -31.36
CA ALA A 232 -26.98 35.61 -32.31
C ALA A 232 -28.17 34.88 -31.66
N ASP A 233 -27.91 33.91 -30.79
CA ASP A 233 -28.95 33.23 -29.99
C ASP A 233 -29.68 34.22 -29.07
N CYS A 234 -28.92 35.17 -28.53
CA CYS A 234 -29.34 36.42 -27.90
C CYS A 234 -30.45 37.14 -28.68
N LYS A 235 -30.02 37.60 -29.85
CA LYS A 235 -30.76 38.50 -30.73
C LYS A 235 -32.03 37.85 -31.28
N LEU A 236 -32.04 36.54 -31.53
CA LEU A 236 -33.24 35.79 -31.92
C LEU A 236 -34.37 35.91 -30.88
N ARG A 237 -34.03 36.18 -29.61
CA ARG A 237 -34.99 36.37 -28.51
C ARG A 237 -35.24 37.84 -28.18
N GLN A 238 -34.73 38.77 -28.99
CA GLN A 238 -34.76 40.22 -28.73
C GLN A 238 -34.06 40.60 -27.41
N LEU A 239 -33.00 39.87 -27.07
CA LEU A 239 -32.18 40.07 -25.87
C LEU A 239 -30.73 40.30 -26.31
N GLU A 240 -29.95 40.94 -25.45
CA GLU A 240 -28.51 41.14 -25.65
C GLU A 240 -27.73 40.21 -24.73
N LEU A 241 -26.68 39.59 -25.27
CA LEU A 241 -25.82 38.72 -24.48
C LEU A 241 -24.88 39.57 -23.63
N ASN A 242 -24.96 39.40 -22.33
CA ASN A 242 -24.00 39.94 -21.38
C ASN A 242 -22.80 38.99 -21.29
N GLU A 243 -21.73 39.29 -22.03
CA GLU A 243 -20.52 38.44 -22.13
C GLU A 243 -19.87 38.13 -20.77
N ARG A 244 -20.00 39.02 -19.78
CA ARG A 244 -19.42 38.80 -18.44
C ARG A 244 -20.22 37.79 -17.61
N THR A 245 -21.53 37.70 -17.83
CA THR A 245 -22.41 36.82 -17.05
C THR A 245 -23.00 35.66 -17.86
N CYS A 246 -22.77 35.65 -19.17
CA CYS A 246 -23.34 34.76 -20.17
C CYS A 246 -24.88 34.68 -20.10
N LYS A 247 -25.52 35.79 -19.72
CA LYS A 247 -26.97 35.92 -19.65
C LYS A 247 -27.49 36.74 -20.82
N CYS A 248 -28.62 36.32 -21.36
CA CYS A 248 -29.38 37.10 -22.32
C CYS A 248 -30.28 38.08 -21.55
N ASP A 249 -29.85 39.34 -21.45
CA ASP A 249 -30.55 40.38 -20.73
C ASP A 249 -31.33 41.28 -21.71
N LYS A 250 -32.34 42.01 -21.23
CA LYS A 250 -33.02 42.99 -22.08
C LYS A 250 -32.07 44.16 -22.37
N PRO A 251 -32.09 44.74 -23.58
CA PRO A 251 -31.32 45.93 -23.88
C PRO A 251 -31.66 47.03 -22.87
N ARG A 252 -30.65 47.56 -22.19
CA ARG A 252 -30.86 48.75 -21.36
C ARG A 252 -31.03 49.93 -22.31
N ARG A 253 -32.22 50.52 -22.32
CA ARG A 253 -32.46 51.81 -22.98
C ARG A 253 -31.63 52.91 -22.35
#